data_AF-A0AA49JHI4-F1
#
_entry.id   AF-A0AA49JHI4-F1
#
_cell.length_a   1.000
_cell.length_b   1.000
_cell.length_c   1.000
_cell.angle_alpha   90.00
_cell.angle_beta   90.00
_cell.angle_gamma   90.00
#
_symmetry.space_group_name_H-M   'P 1'
#
loop_
_entity.id
_entity.type
_entity.pdbx_description
1 polymer ?
#
loop_
_entity_poly.entity_id
_entity_poly.type
_entity_poly.pdbx_seq_one_letter_code
_entity_poly.pdbx_strand_id
1 'polypeptide(L)'
;MVIKIVNILLALLFALFAFFQRNDPDPIHWILLYGYVSVMAGLAVFNRYYKPLLLLGIAAFVLFFLYLSPSIVDWFGHDDGLVNVQMSDDKPWIEQTREAFGLLIGMAALVFLWFQQRKIS
;
A
#
# COMPACT_ATOMS: atom_id res chain seq x y z
N MET A 1 -23.21 -6.53 -5.92
CA MET A 1 -22.63 -5.78 -7.06
C MET A 1 -21.65 -4.70 -6.60
N VAL A 2 -22.04 -3.80 -5.69
CA VAL A 2 -21.18 -2.71 -5.19
C VAL A 2 -19.80 -3.18 -4.71
N ILE A 3 -19.71 -4.21 -3.86
CA ILE A 3 -18.43 -4.71 -3.34
C ILE A 3 -17.48 -5.17 -4.46
N LYS A 4 -18.01 -5.80 -5.52
CA LYS A 4 -17.19 -6.23 -6.66
C LYS A 4 -16.64 -5.02 -7.43
N ILE A 5 -17.43 -3.95 -7.57
CA ILE A 5 -16.97 -2.70 -8.19
C ILE A 5 -15.84 -2.10 -7.35
N VAL A 6 -15.98 -2.05 -6.02
CA VAL A 6 -14.91 -1.57 -5.14
C VAL A 6 -13.63 -2.41 -5.31
N ASN A 7 -13.75 -3.74 -5.37
CA ASN A 7 -12.59 -4.62 -5.58
C ASN A 7 -11.92 -4.41 -6.94
N ILE A 8 -12.70 -4.16 -8.01
CA ILE A 8 -12.16 -3.81 -9.34
C ILE A 8 -11.42 -2.48 -9.27
N LEU A 9 -12.01 -1.46 -8.66
CA LEU A 9 -11.39 -0.14 -8.51
C LEU A 9 -10.09 -0.24 -7.71
N LEU A 10 -10.08 -0.99 -6.60
CA LEU A 10 -8.87 -1.24 -5.82
C LEU A 10 -7.81 -1.98 -6.66
N ALA A 11 -8.19 -3.03 -7.40
CA ALA A 11 -7.24 -3.77 -8.22
C ALA A 11 -6.58 -2.87 -9.28
N LEU A 12 -7.36 -2.05 -9.99
CA LEU A 12 -6.87 -1.12 -10.99
C LEU A 12 -6.03 0.01 -10.39
N LEU A 13 -6.46 0.57 -9.25
CA LEU A 13 -5.74 1.62 -8.55
C LEU A 13 -4.35 1.16 -8.09
N PHE A 14 -4.27 -0.01 -7.44
CA PHE A 14 -2.99 -0.55 -6.99
C PHE A 14 -2.10 -1.04 -8.15
N ALA A 15 -2.69 -1.50 -9.25
CA ALA A 15 -1.93 -1.77 -10.48
C ALA A 15 -1.32 -0.48 -11.05
N LEU A 16 -2.07 0.63 -11.01
CA LEU A 16 -1.58 1.93 -11.44
C LEU A 16 -0.45 2.45 -10.53
N PHE A 17 -0.57 2.28 -9.20
CA PHE A 17 0.51 2.61 -8.27
C PHE A 17 1.78 1.80 -8.57
N ALA A 18 1.66 0.48 -8.73
CA ALA A 18 2.79 -0.36 -9.13
C ALA A 18 3.41 0.10 -10.47
N PHE A 19 2.59 0.53 -11.44
CA PHE A 19 3.10 1.02 -12.72
C PHE A 19 3.90 2.31 -12.60
N PHE A 20 3.47 3.26 -11.76
CA PHE A 20 4.16 4.54 -11.57
C PHE A 20 5.44 4.42 -10.77
N GLN A 21 5.52 3.44 -9.88
CA GLN A 21 6.69 3.19 -9.04
C GLN A 21 7.97 2.83 -9.80
N ARG A 22 7.87 2.51 -11.10
CA ARG A 22 9.06 2.29 -11.97
C ARG A 22 9.93 3.54 -12.11
N ASN A 23 9.41 4.72 -11.76
CA ASN A 23 10.16 5.97 -11.78
C ASN A 23 10.94 6.21 -10.48
N ASP A 24 10.75 5.39 -9.44
CA ASP A 24 11.47 5.55 -8.17
C ASP A 24 12.88 4.95 -8.23
N PRO A 25 13.80 5.41 -7.36
CA PRO A 25 15.14 4.84 -7.22
C PRO A 25 15.13 3.33 -6.85
N ASP A 26 14.17 2.91 -6.01
CA ASP A 26 14.05 1.53 -5.51
C ASP A 26 12.70 0.88 -5.89
N PRO A 27 12.45 0.61 -7.18
CA PRO A 27 11.11 0.30 -7.69
C PRO A 27 10.61 -1.09 -7.30
N ILE A 28 11.51 -2.06 -7.10
CA ILE A 28 11.16 -3.49 -7.04
C ILE A 28 10.24 -3.79 -5.85
N HIS A 29 10.61 -3.38 -4.64
CA HIS A 29 9.86 -3.68 -3.43
C HIS A 29 8.45 -3.10 -3.50
N TRP A 30 8.34 -1.87 -3.98
CA TRP A 30 7.07 -1.17 -4.09
C TRP A 30 6.15 -1.74 -5.18
N ILE A 31 6.71 -2.09 -6.35
CA ILE A 31 5.97 -2.81 -7.41
C ILE A 31 5.42 -4.13 -6.86
N LEU A 32 6.22 -4.87 -6.10
CA LEU A 32 5.80 -6.15 -5.51
C LEU A 32 4.69 -5.94 -4.47
N LEU A 33 4.81 -4.96 -3.58
CA LEU A 33 3.81 -4.68 -2.55
C LEU A 33 2.49 -4.20 -3.15
N TYR A 34 2.51 -3.20 -4.03
CA TYR A 34 1.28 -2.71 -4.67
C TYR A 34 0.69 -3.73 -5.63
N GLY A 35 1.53 -4.44 -6.38
CA GLY A 35 1.11 -5.56 -7.24
C GLY A 35 0.43 -6.67 -6.43
N TYR A 36 0.95 -6.98 -5.24
CA TYR A 36 0.34 -7.95 -4.34
C TYR A 36 -1.09 -7.55 -3.95
N VAL A 37 -1.30 -6.30 -3.54
CA VAL A 37 -2.64 -5.78 -3.20
C VAL A 37 -3.57 -5.84 -4.42
N SER A 38 -3.06 -5.46 -5.61
CA SER A 38 -3.81 -5.53 -6.86
C SER A 38 -4.29 -6.95 -7.18
N VAL A 39 -3.41 -7.95 -7.06
CA VAL A 39 -3.75 -9.36 -7.29
C VAL A 39 -4.79 -9.85 -6.29
N MET A 40 -4.62 -9.54 -5.00
CA MET A 40 -5.59 -9.94 -3.97
C MET A 40 -6.97 -9.30 -4.20
N ALA A 41 -7.01 -8.03 -4.58
CA ALA A 41 -8.25 -7.34 -4.94
C ALA A 41 -8.90 -7.95 -6.20
N GLY A 42 -8.11 -8.29 -7.22
CA GLY A 42 -8.58 -8.96 -8.43
C GLY A 42 -9.18 -10.34 -8.16
N LEU A 43 -8.54 -11.15 -7.31
CA LEU A 43 -9.05 -12.45 -6.87
C LEU A 43 -10.39 -12.31 -6.11
N ALA A 44 -10.52 -11.26 -5.29
CA ALA A 44 -11.74 -10.97 -4.55
C ALA A 44 -12.94 -10.64 -5.46
N VAL A 45 -12.73 -10.17 -6.70
CA VAL A 45 -13.82 -9.98 -7.69
C VAL A 45 -14.51 -11.31 -8.02
N PHE A 46 -13.74 -12.40 -8.03
CA PHE A 46 -14.21 -13.76 -8.27
C PHE A 46 -14.60 -14.49 -6.98
N ASN A 47 -14.77 -13.76 -5.87
CA ASN A 47 -15.01 -14.31 -4.52
C ASN A 47 -13.94 -15.30 -4.04
N ARG A 48 -12.69 -15.21 -4.54
CA ARG A 48 -11.59 -16.08 -4.13
C ARG A 48 -10.75 -15.36 -3.08
N TYR A 49 -10.80 -15.84 -1.83
CA TYR A 49 -10.06 -15.25 -0.72
C TYR A 49 -9.15 -16.30 -0.07
N TYR A 50 -7.85 -16.02 -0.03
CA TYR A 50 -6.85 -16.90 0.57
C TYR A 50 -6.41 -16.33 1.93
N LYS A 51 -6.97 -16.86 3.04
CA LYS A 51 -6.71 -16.36 4.42
C LYS A 51 -5.22 -16.19 4.72
N PRO A 52 -4.38 -17.23 4.48
CA PRO A 52 -2.97 -17.15 4.87
C PRO A 52 -2.23 -16.07 4.09
N LEU A 53 -2.56 -15.89 2.81
CA LEU A 53 -1.97 -14.86 1.97
C LEU A 53 -2.40 -13.46 2.44
N LEU A 54 -3.69 -13.22 2.71
CA LEU A 54 -4.12 -11.92 3.23
C LEU A 54 -3.42 -11.55 4.54
N LEU A 55 -3.29 -12.50 5.47
CA LEU A 55 -2.56 -12.26 6.73
C LEU A 55 -1.06 -12.03 6.51
N LEU A 56 -0.43 -12.80 5.63
CA LEU A 56 0.97 -12.62 5.26
C LEU A 56 1.20 -11.21 4.68
N GLY A 57 0.32 -10.77 3.79
CA GLY A 57 0.37 -9.43 3.21
C GLY A 57 0.21 -8.35 4.29
N ILE A 58 -0.79 -8.46 5.16
CA ILE A 58 -0.98 -7.51 6.26
C ILE A 58 0.27 -7.46 7.15
N ALA A 59 0.84 -8.61 7.51
CA ALA A 59 2.06 -8.68 8.31
C ALA A 59 3.25 -8.01 7.61
N ALA A 60 3.46 -8.27 6.32
CA ALA A 60 4.52 -7.64 5.54
C ALA A 60 4.38 -6.11 5.50
N PHE A 61 3.16 -5.61 5.25
CA PHE A 61 2.87 -4.18 5.25
C PHE A 61 3.07 -3.54 6.63
N VAL A 62 2.67 -4.21 7.71
CA VAL A 62 2.91 -3.73 9.09
C VAL A 62 4.41 -3.65 9.39
N LEU A 63 5.17 -4.69 9.05
CA LEU A 63 6.61 -4.72 9.31
C LEU A 63 7.36 -3.63 8.55
N PHE A 64 7.03 -3.44 7.26
CA PHE A 64 7.61 -2.36 6.46
C PHE A 64 7.16 -0.99 6.98
N PHE A 65 5.90 -0.83 7.39
CA PHE A 65 5.45 0.43 7.96
C PHE A 65 6.20 0.78 9.24
N LEU A 66 6.41 -0.20 10.14
CA LEU A 66 7.20 0.01 11.36
C LEU A 66 8.66 0.37 11.05
N TYR A 67 9.23 -0.21 9.99
CA TYR A 67 10.58 0.14 9.54
C TYR A 67 10.67 1.61 9.06
N LEU A 68 9.68 2.13 8.33
CA LEU A 68 9.64 3.53 7.87
C LEU A 68 9.04 4.51 8.90
N SER A 69 8.44 4.02 9.98
CA SER A 69 7.76 4.86 10.97
C SER A 69 8.65 5.90 11.67
N PRO A 70 9.97 5.69 11.91
CA PRO A 70 10.84 6.73 12.46
C PRO A 70 10.89 7.98 11.57
N SER A 71 10.85 7.81 10.25
CA SER A 71 10.91 8.92 9.29
C SER A 71 9.68 9.83 9.35
N ILE A 72 8.53 9.28 9.76
CA ILE A 72 7.32 10.06 10.02
C ILE A 72 7.53 10.96 11.24
N VAL A 73 8.17 10.43 12.29
CA VAL A 73 8.47 11.18 13.52
C VAL A 73 9.49 12.28 13.22
N ASP A 74 10.51 11.97 12.43
CA ASP A 74 11.49 12.97 11.98
C ASP A 74 10.83 14.07 11.15
N TRP A 75 9.91 13.71 10.25
CA TRP A 75 9.12 14.69 9.49
C TRP A 75 8.29 15.61 10.39
N PHE A 76 7.66 15.11 11.45
CA PHE A 76 6.93 15.97 12.42
C PHE A 76 7.85 16.96 13.16
N GLY A 77 9.15 16.70 13.22
CA GLY A 77 10.16 17.63 13.74
C GLY A 77 10.52 18.76 12.77
N HIS A 78 10.07 18.71 11.51
CA HIS A 78 10.36 19.67 10.46
C HIS A 78 9.07 20.31 9.91
N ASP A 79 9.10 21.59 9.59
CA ASP A 79 7.93 22.33 9.08
C ASP A 79 7.78 22.18 7.54
N ASP A 80 8.16 21.01 7.02
CA ASP A 80 8.18 20.71 5.58
C ASP A 80 6.83 20.12 5.12
N GLY A 81 6.31 20.58 3.99
CA GLY A 81 5.12 19.97 3.36
C GLY A 81 5.44 18.63 2.67
N LEU A 82 4.47 17.72 2.57
CA LEU A 82 4.65 16.41 1.90
C LEU A 82 4.32 16.42 0.40
N VAL A 83 3.49 17.35 -0.07
CA VAL A 83 2.85 17.28 -1.41
C VAL A 83 3.52 18.22 -2.44
N ASN A 84 3.97 19.40 -2.00
CA ASN A 84 4.51 20.44 -2.89
C ASN A 84 6.03 20.58 -2.80
N VAL A 85 6.71 19.65 -2.14
CA VAL A 85 8.17 19.65 -2.01
C VAL A 85 8.76 18.73 -3.07
N GLN A 86 9.67 19.27 -3.87
CA GLN A 86 10.42 18.47 -4.85
C GLN A 86 11.28 17.44 -4.12
N MET A 87 11.36 16.23 -4.69
CA MET A 87 12.31 15.22 -4.24
C MET A 87 13.71 15.83 -4.25
N SER A 88 14.35 15.82 -3.09
CA SER A 88 15.75 16.22 -2.91
C SER A 88 16.41 15.23 -1.97
N ASP A 89 17.63 14.82 -2.30
CA ASP A 89 18.46 13.96 -1.45
C ASP A 89 18.73 14.59 -0.08
N ASP A 90 18.58 15.91 0.03
CA ASP A 90 18.75 16.66 1.28
C ASP A 90 17.62 16.42 2.31
N LYS A 91 16.49 15.83 1.88
CA LYS A 91 15.28 15.63 2.73
C LYS A 91 14.71 14.21 2.62
N PRO A 92 15.47 13.17 3.00
CA PRO A 92 15.04 11.77 2.85
C PRO A 92 13.78 11.42 3.66
N TRP A 93 13.50 12.12 4.77
CA TRP A 93 12.31 11.90 5.59
C TRP A 93 11.01 12.20 4.86
N ILE A 94 11.01 13.12 3.88
CA ILE A 94 9.81 13.46 3.10
C ILE A 94 9.38 12.26 2.25
N GLU A 95 10.32 11.66 1.52
CA GLU A 95 10.01 10.52 0.65
C GLU A 95 9.62 9.29 1.46
N GLN A 96 10.39 8.96 2.50
CA GLN A 96 10.10 7.84 3.38
C GLN A 96 8.75 7.99 4.09
N THR A 97 8.35 9.23 4.44
CA THR A 97 7.03 9.50 4.99
C THR A 97 5.92 9.27 3.97
N ARG A 98 6.10 9.70 2.72
CA ARG A 98 5.14 9.45 1.62
C ARG A 98 4.97 7.95 1.35
N GLU A 99 6.08 7.24 1.30
CA GLU A 99 6.14 5.78 1.18
C GLU A 99 5.41 5.09 2.33
N ALA A 100 5.62 5.53 3.57
CA ALA A 100 4.93 4.99 4.74
C ALA A 100 3.41 5.21 4.69
N PHE A 101 2.94 6.37 4.20
CA PHE A 101 1.51 6.59 3.96
C PHE A 101 0.96 5.68 2.83
N GLY A 102 1.75 5.43 1.80
CA GLY A 102 1.42 4.44 0.76
C GLY A 102 1.21 3.03 1.33
N LEU A 103 2.07 2.61 2.26
CA LEU A 103 1.91 1.35 3.00
C LEU A 103 0.62 1.32 3.82
N LEU A 104 0.26 2.41 4.51
CA LEU A 104 -1.00 2.48 5.26
C LEU A 104 -2.22 2.27 4.37
N ILE A 105 -2.22 2.86 3.17
CA ILE A 105 -3.32 2.72 2.20
C ILE A 105 -3.38 1.27 1.70
N GLY A 106 -2.24 0.65 1.37
CA GLY A 106 -2.17 -0.76 1.00
C GLY A 106 -2.64 -1.71 2.09
N MET A 107 -2.22 -1.45 3.33
CA MET A 107 -2.66 -2.21 4.51
C MET A 107 -4.17 -2.10 4.72
N ALA A 108 -4.74 -0.90 4.63
CA ALA A 108 -6.17 -0.68 4.75
C ALA A 108 -6.96 -1.47 3.68
N ALA A 109 -6.47 -1.51 2.45
CA ALA A 109 -7.07 -2.31 1.38
C ALA A 109 -7.03 -3.82 1.70
N LEU A 110 -5.91 -4.36 2.18
CA LEU A 110 -5.81 -5.78 2.56
C LEU A 110 -6.71 -6.13 3.75
N VAL A 111 -6.79 -5.26 4.76
CA VAL A 111 -7.69 -5.43 5.91
C VAL A 111 -9.16 -5.40 5.46
N PHE A 112 -9.50 -4.51 4.53
CA PHE A 112 -10.84 -4.48 3.92
C PHE A 112 -11.17 -5.79 3.20
N LEU A 113 -10.25 -6.35 2.41
CA LEU A 113 -10.43 -7.66 1.77
C LEU A 113 -10.58 -8.80 2.78
N TRP A 114 -9.84 -8.76 3.88
CA TRP A 114 -9.96 -9.73 4.97
C TRP A 114 -11.32 -9.69 5.67
N PHE A 115 -11.89 -8.51 5.89
CA PHE A 115 -13.24 -8.38 6.42
C PHE A 115 -14.31 -8.89 5.45
N GLN A 116 -14.13 -8.69 4.14
CA GLN A 116 -15.05 -9.23 3.14
C GLN A 116 -15.08 -10.75 3.15
N GLN A 117 -13.91 -11.38 3.28
CA GLN A 117 -13.82 -12.83 3.34
C GLN A 117 -14.68 -13.44 4.45
N ARG A 118 -14.68 -12.82 5.64
CA ARG A 118 -15.46 -13.30 6.80
C ARG A 118 -16.97 -13.28 6.55
N LYS A 119 -17.46 -12.50 5.58
CA LYS A 119 -18.88 -12.45 5.20
C LYS A 119 -19.29 -13.56 4.24
N ILE A 120 -18.32 -14.27 3.65
CA ILE A 120 -18.54 -15.28 2.61
C ILE A 120 -18.35 -16.70 3.16
N SER A 121 -17.58 -16.86 4.25
CA SER A 121 -17.47 -18.12 5.02
C SER A 121 -18.60 -18.26 6.02
#